data_AF-A0A932R9L5-F1
#
_entry.id   AF-A0A932R9L5-F1
#
_cell.length_a   1.000
_cell.length_b   1.000
_cell.length_c   1.000
_cell.angle_alpha   90.00
_cell.angle_beta   90.00
_cell.angle_gamma   90.00
#
_symmetry.space_group_name_H-M   'P 1'
#
loop_
_entity.id
_entity.type
_entity.pdbx_description
1 polymer ?
#
loop_
_entity_poly.entity_id
_entity_poly.type
_entity_poly.pdbx_seq_one_letter_code
_entity_poly.pdbx_strand_id
1 'polypeptide(L)'
;MLFSKEYVGYLAREVAKKLIASGLIETKAVPALNEKVHAALFEELALEDRINDEVRVILEAYSDEMQKSGANYQEMFRKVKTELTKKYKAVL
;
A
#
# COMPACT_ATOMS: atom_id res chain seq x y z
N MET A 1 -7.30 6.89 -2.43
CA MET A 1 -5.86 6.97 -2.17
C MET A 1 -5.62 7.76 -0.90
N LEU A 2 -5.05 7.13 0.13
CA LEU A 2 -4.79 7.78 1.42
C LEU A 2 -3.76 8.92 1.31
N PHE A 3 -2.85 8.81 0.34
CA PHE A 3 -1.83 9.81 0.02
C PHE A 3 -2.14 10.50 -1.31
N SER A 4 -1.80 11.78 -1.45
CA SER A 4 -1.87 12.47 -2.75
C SER A 4 -0.70 12.08 -3.65
N LYS A 5 -0.87 12.17 -4.96
CA LYS A 5 0.18 11.89 -5.94
C LYS A 5 1.41 12.78 -5.72
N GLU A 6 1.17 14.04 -5.40
CA GLU A 6 2.20 15.05 -5.14
C GLU A 6 3.02 14.66 -3.90
N TYR A 7 2.38 14.11 -2.87
CA TYR A 7 3.05 13.67 -1.65
C TYR A 7 3.89 12.41 -1.90
N VAL A 8 3.39 11.44 -2.67
CA VAL A 8 4.17 10.27 -3.10
C VAL A 8 5.38 10.69 -3.93
N GLY A 9 5.22 11.68 -4.81
CA GLY A 9 6.32 12.29 -5.57
C GLY A 9 7.38 12.94 -4.68
N TYR A 10 6.96 13.62 -3.61
CA TYR A 10 7.89 14.16 -2.62
C TYR A 10 8.65 13.06 -1.88
N LEU A 11 7.96 12.03 -1.39
CA LEU A 11 8.57 10.90 -0.70
C LEU A 11 9.59 10.16 -1.58
N ALA A 12 9.26 9.93 -2.85
CA ALA A 12 10.15 9.27 -3.79
C ALA A 12 11.50 10.00 -3.93
N ARG A 13 11.46 11.35 -4.01
CA ARG A 13 12.66 12.19 -4.08
C ARG A 13 13.48 12.12 -2.80
N GLU A 14 12.83 12.18 -1.63
CA GLU A 14 13.52 12.10 -0.35
C GLU A 14 14.18 10.73 -0.14
N VAL A 15 13.52 9.64 -0.56
CA VAL A 15 14.09 8.29 -0.52
C VAL A 15 15.31 8.20 -1.43
N ALA A 16 15.19 8.61 -2.70
CA ALA A 16 16.30 8.59 -3.65
C ALA A 16 17.50 9.41 -3.15
N LYS A 17 17.23 10.61 -2.60
CA LYS A 17 18.26 11.48 -2.01
C LYS A 17 18.98 10.81 -0.83
N LYS A 18 18.25 10.18 0.08
CA LYS A 18 18.84 9.45 1.23
C LYS A 18 19.67 8.24 0.79
N LEU A 19 19.20 7.49 -0.20
CA LEU A 19 19.93 6.34 -0.73
C LEU A 19 21.26 6.74 -1.37
N ILE A 20 21.28 7.86 -2.10
CA ILE A 20 22.53 8.41 -2.67
C ILE A 20 23.44 8.95 -1.55
N ALA A 21 22.89 9.72 -0.61
CA ALA A 21 23.67 10.34 0.46
C ALA A 21 24.30 9.31 1.43
N SER A 22 23.68 8.13 1.56
CA SER A 22 24.21 7.01 2.36
C SER A 22 25.21 6.13 1.60
N GLY A 23 25.47 6.41 0.32
CA GLY A 23 26.37 5.62 -0.52
C GLY A 23 25.85 4.22 -0.84
N LEU A 24 24.56 3.95 -0.61
CA LEU A 24 23.93 2.65 -0.91
C LEU A 24 23.72 2.46 -2.42
N ILE A 25 23.57 3.57 -3.15
CA ILE A 25 23.44 3.58 -4.61
C ILE A 25 24.25 4.72 -5.20
N GLU A 26 24.77 4.50 -6.41
CA GLU A 26 25.35 5.55 -7.25
C GLU A 26 24.58 5.63 -8.56
N THR A 27 24.21 6.85 -8.97
CA THR A 27 23.56 7.07 -10.26
C THR A 27 23.98 8.39 -10.87
N LYS A 28 24.15 8.40 -12.18
CA LYS A 28 24.38 9.63 -12.97
C LYS A 28 23.06 10.28 -13.41
N ALA A 29 21.94 9.56 -13.32
CA ALA A 29 20.62 9.97 -13.79
C ALA A 29 19.62 10.01 -12.63
N VAL A 30 19.80 10.99 -11.73
CA VAL A 30 18.90 11.22 -10.58
C VAL A 30 17.43 11.42 -10.99
N PRO A 31 17.09 12.15 -12.08
CA PRO A 31 15.70 12.30 -12.50
C PRO A 31 15.03 10.95 -12.83
N ALA A 32 15.71 10.10 -13.59
CA ALA A 32 15.19 8.77 -13.95
C ALA A 32 15.07 7.84 -12.74
N LEU A 33 15.97 7.95 -11.76
CA LEU A 33 15.84 7.24 -10.48
C LEU A 33 14.57 7.68 -9.74
N ASN A 34 14.35 9.00 -9.62
CA ASN A 34 13.18 9.53 -8.94
C ASN A 34 11.87 9.05 -9.58
N GLU A 35 11.80 9.03 -10.91
CA GLU A 35 10.63 8.51 -11.64
C GLU A 35 10.38 7.03 -11.35
N LYS A 36 11.43 6.20 -11.34
CA LYS A 36 11.32 4.77 -11.02
C LYS A 36 10.86 4.54 -9.59
N VAL A 37 11.46 5.25 -8.62
CA VAL A 37 11.07 5.15 -7.21
C VAL A 37 9.63 5.64 -7.02
N HIS A 38 9.24 6.72 -7.68
CA HIS A 38 7.88 7.23 -7.65
C HIS A 38 6.88 6.22 -8.22
N ALA A 39 7.17 5.63 -9.38
CA ALA A 39 6.30 4.63 -10.01
C ALA A 39 6.13 3.41 -9.09
N ALA A 40 7.23 2.90 -8.53
CA ALA A 40 7.19 1.77 -7.60
C ALA A 40 6.38 2.08 -6.33
N LEU A 41 6.61 3.24 -5.69
CA LEU A 41 5.84 3.65 -4.51
C LEU A 41 4.36 3.85 -4.84
N PHE A 42 4.06 4.44 -5.99
CA PHE A 42 2.69 4.67 -6.41
C PHE A 42 1.95 3.36 -6.67
N GLU A 43 2.60 2.40 -7.33
CA GLU A 43 2.02 1.08 -7.60
C GLU A 43 1.73 0.32 -6.30
N GLU A 44 2.65 0.33 -5.34
CA GLU A 44 2.46 -0.37 -4.06
C GLU A 44 1.32 0.28 -3.24
N LEU A 45 1.30 1.61 -3.12
CA LEU A 45 0.24 2.31 -2.40
C LEU A 45 -1.13 2.12 -3.07
N ALA A 46 -1.18 2.12 -4.41
CA ALA A 46 -2.41 1.85 -5.15
C ALA A 46 -2.87 0.39 -5.00
N LEU A 47 -1.94 -0.56 -4.87
CA LEU A 47 -2.27 -1.95 -4.54
C LEU A 47 -2.84 -2.05 -3.12
N GLU A 48 -2.25 -1.37 -2.14
CA GLU A 48 -2.77 -1.34 -0.77
C GLU A 48 -4.20 -0.78 -0.72
N ASP A 49 -4.47 0.35 -1.41
CA ASP A 49 -5.80 0.95 -1.45
C ASP A 49 -6.83 -0.03 -2.05
N ARG A 50 -6.48 -0.73 -3.14
CA ARG A 50 -7.35 -1.76 -3.73
C ARG A 50 -7.64 -2.89 -2.76
N ILE A 51 -6.63 -3.37 -2.02
CA ILE A 51 -6.82 -4.40 -1.00
C ILE A 51 -7.77 -3.88 0.08
N ASN A 52 -7.58 -2.67 0.58
CA ASN A 52 -8.43 -2.09 1.61
C ASN A 52 -9.89 -1.94 1.14
N ASP A 53 -10.12 -1.54 -0.11
CA ASP A 53 -11.46 -1.44 -0.68
C ASP A 53 -12.11 -2.82 -0.85
N GLU A 54 -11.36 -3.83 -1.30
CA GLU A 54 -11.86 -5.22 -1.41
C GLU A 54 -12.21 -5.80 -0.03
N VAL A 55 -11.41 -5.53 1.02
CA VAL A 55 -11.75 -5.90 2.40
C VAL A 55 -13.09 -5.30 2.81
N ARG A 56 -13.34 -4.02 2.52
CA ARG A 56 -14.61 -3.36 2.88
C ARG A 56 -15.79 -4.01 2.18
N VAL A 57 -15.70 -4.23 0.87
CA VAL A 57 -16.76 -4.89 0.09
C VAL A 57 -17.07 -6.28 0.64
N ILE A 58 -16.03 -7.05 1.01
CA ILE A 58 -16.21 -8.37 1.63
C ILE A 58 -16.95 -8.22 2.96
N LEU A 59 -16.49 -7.35 3.86
CA LEU A 59 -17.13 -7.22 5.17
C LEU A 59 -18.57 -6.67 5.10
N GLU A 60 -18.86 -5.81 4.13
CA GLU A 60 -20.23 -5.35 3.86
C GLU A 60 -21.13 -6.53 3.45
N ALA A 61 -20.65 -7.41 2.57
CA ALA A 61 -21.39 -8.60 2.15
C ALA A 61 -21.64 -9.61 3.30
N TYR A 62 -20.76 -9.67 4.30
CA TYR A 62 -20.90 -10.56 5.47
C TYR A 62 -21.49 -9.85 6.70
N SER A 63 -21.94 -8.60 6.57
CA SER A 63 -22.34 -7.77 7.71
C SER A 63 -23.50 -8.36 8.53
N ASP A 64 -24.53 -8.90 7.87
CA ASP A 64 -25.67 -9.57 8.53
C ASP A 64 -25.26 -10.85 9.27
N GLU A 65 -24.33 -11.62 8.70
CA GLU A 65 -23.83 -12.85 9.31
C GLU A 65 -22.97 -12.54 10.53
N MET A 66 -22.12 -11.51 10.43
CA MET A 66 -21.30 -11.03 11.54
C MET A 66 -22.16 -10.50 12.69
N GLN A 67 -23.27 -9.82 12.40
CA GLN A 67 -24.23 -9.41 13.44
C GLN A 67 -24.87 -10.61 14.13
N LYS A 68 -25.27 -11.64 13.37
CA LYS A 68 -25.87 -12.87 13.92
C LYS A 68 -24.88 -13.69 14.74
N SER A 69 -23.62 -13.73 14.33
CA SER A 69 -22.56 -14.50 15.02
C SER A 69 -21.87 -13.72 16.15
N GLY A 70 -22.17 -12.43 16.31
CA GLY A 70 -21.47 -11.55 17.27
C GLY A 70 -19.99 -11.34 16.95
N ALA A 71 -19.59 -11.47 15.67
CA ALA A 71 -18.20 -11.37 15.27
C ALA A 71 -17.68 -9.92 15.31
N ASN A 72 -16.48 -9.72 15.86
CA ASN A 72 -15.86 -8.41 15.91
C ASN A 72 -15.36 -7.98 14.51
N TYR A 73 -15.88 -6.84 14.03
CA TYR A 73 -15.49 -6.26 12.75
C TYR A 73 -13.98 -6.02 12.62
N GLN A 74 -13.32 -5.53 13.68
CA GLN A 74 -11.88 -5.25 13.62
C GLN A 74 -11.06 -6.53 13.45
N GLU A 75 -11.47 -7.64 14.06
CA GLU A 75 -10.79 -8.92 13.92
C GLU A 75 -10.99 -9.51 12.53
N MET A 76 -12.23 -9.45 12.01
CA MET A 76 -12.55 -9.92 10.67
C MET A 76 -11.83 -9.10 9.60
N PHE A 77 -11.75 -7.77 9.77
CA PHE A 77 -10.97 -6.89 8.91
C PHE A 77 -9.50 -7.31 8.84
N ARG A 78 -8.87 -7.56 10.00
CA ARG A 78 -7.47 -8.03 10.04
C ARG A 78 -7.28 -9.38 9.34
N LYS A 79 -8.19 -10.32 9.55
CA LYS A 79 -8.14 -11.65 8.92
C LYS A 79 -8.27 -11.57 7.40
N VAL A 80 -9.31 -10.89 6.91
CA VAL A 80 -9.56 -10.75 5.47
C VAL A 80 -8.44 -9.96 4.80
N LYS A 81 -7.95 -8.87 5.43
CA LYS A 81 -6.79 -8.13 4.93
C LYS A 81 -5.56 -9.04 4.80
N THR A 82 -5.26 -9.84 5.83
CA THR A 82 -4.11 -10.77 5.79
C THR A 82 -4.20 -11.77 4.64
N GLU A 83 -5.39 -12.35 4.40
CA GLU A 83 -5.58 -13.30 3.31
C GLU A 83 -5.48 -12.63 1.93
N LEU A 84 -6.03 -11.43 1.77
CA LEU A 84 -5.90 -10.68 0.52
C LEU A 84 -4.44 -10.25 0.26
N THR A 85 -3.71 -9.78 1.27
CA THR A 85 -2.29 -9.43 1.14
C THR A 85 -1.47 -10.62 0.64
N LYS A 86 -1.71 -11.83 1.18
CA LYS A 86 -1.06 -13.07 0.69
C LYS A 86 -1.42 -13.37 -0.76
N LYS A 87 -2.70 -13.24 -1.13
CA LYS A 87 -3.19 -13.49 -2.49
C LYS A 87 -2.55 -12.55 -3.51
N TYR A 88 -2.44 -11.27 -3.17
CA TYR A 88 -1.83 -10.26 -4.04
C TYR A 88 -0.30 -10.24 -3.96
N LYS A 89 0.31 -11.05 -3.09
CA LYS A 89 1.76 -11.02 -2.78
C LYS A 89 2.25 -9.60 -2.45
N ALA A 90 1.36 -8.77 -1.91
CA ALA A 90 1.70 -7.41 -1.49
C ALA A 90 2.63 -7.49 -0.27
N VAL A 91 3.63 -6.63 -0.22
CA VAL A 91 4.56 -6.54 0.91
C VAL A 91 4.14 -5.31 1.72
N LEU A 92 3.23 -5.54 2.67
CA LEU A 92 2.74 -4.52 3.62
C LEU A 92 3.59 -4.48 4.88
#